data_AF-A0A6H1ZFQ5-F1
#
_entry.id   AF-A0A6H1ZFQ5-F1
#
_cell.length_a   1.000
_cell.length_b   1.000
_cell.length_c   1.000
_cell.angle_alpha   90.00
_cell.angle_beta   90.00
_cell.angle_gamma   90.00
#
_symmetry.space_group_name_H-M   'P 1'
#
loop_
_entity.id
_entity.type
_entity.pdbx_description
1 polymer ?
#
loop_
_entity_poly.entity_id
_entity_poly.type
_entity_poly.pdbx_seq_one_letter_code
_entity_poly.pdbx_strand_id
1 'polypeptide(L)'
;MNNKISTKRFVLVLKDSSKFFLDDKEAGLVRNAIKQGLDYLEVGESLISRWDFSRLVSSVNYEEAERKRQGQWQCFDCKRWHPFKEKCGCMGGRY
;
A
#
# COMPACT_ATOMS: atom_id res chain seq x y z
N MET A 1 -12.16 -1.33 -19.47
CA MET A 1 -11.08 -0.36 -19.19
C MET A 1 -10.26 -0.84 -17.99
N ASN A 2 -8.93 -0.94 -18.15
CA ASN A 2 -7.88 -1.04 -17.13
C ASN A 2 -7.80 -2.24 -16.15
N ASN A 3 -7.45 -3.42 -16.66
CA ASN A 3 -7.01 -4.57 -15.85
C ASN A 3 -5.56 -4.47 -15.32
N LYS A 4 -4.80 -3.40 -15.61
CA LYS A 4 -3.38 -3.29 -15.22
C LYS A 4 -3.15 -2.87 -13.76
N ILE A 5 -4.13 -2.26 -13.08
CA ILE A 5 -4.01 -1.90 -11.66
C ILE A 5 -4.34 -3.11 -10.75
N SER A 6 -5.16 -4.06 -11.24
CA SER A 6 -5.68 -5.19 -10.44
C SER A 6 -4.59 -6.19 -9.98
N THR A 7 -3.45 -6.24 -10.66
CA THR A 7 -2.37 -7.19 -10.33
C THR A 7 -1.37 -6.67 -9.30
N LYS A 8 -1.30 -5.35 -9.08
CA LYS A 8 -0.35 -4.72 -8.16
C LYS A 8 -0.88 -4.74 -6.73
N ARG A 9 -0.60 -5.83 -6.01
CA ARG A 9 -1.12 -6.13 -4.66
C ARG A 9 -0.24 -5.65 -3.52
N PHE A 10 0.97 -5.18 -3.83
CA PHE A 10 1.92 -4.70 -2.84
C PHE A 10 2.41 -3.30 -3.15
N VAL A 11 2.81 -2.60 -2.11
CA VAL A 11 3.42 -1.28 -2.19
C VAL A 11 4.72 -1.33 -1.40
N LEU A 12 5.81 -1.10 -2.13
CA LEU A 12 7.11 -0.85 -1.55
C LEU A 12 7.23 0.65 -1.30
N VAL A 13 7.44 1.00 -0.03
CA VAL A 13 7.60 2.39 0.42
C VAL A 13 9.06 2.60 0.77
N LEU A 14 9.64 3.65 0.20
CA LEU A 14 11.00 4.10 0.49
C LEU A 14 11.00 5.21 1.55
N LYS A 15 12.16 5.48 2.14
CA LYS A 15 12.34 6.50 3.20
C LYS A 15 12.11 7.93 2.71
N ASP A 16 12.38 8.20 1.44
CA ASP A 16 12.09 9.46 0.76
C ASP A 16 10.59 9.65 0.43
N SER A 17 9.73 8.71 0.85
CA SER A 17 8.29 8.64 0.54
C SER A 17 7.96 8.24 -0.90
N SER A 18 8.94 7.81 -1.70
CA SER A 18 8.70 7.19 -3.00
C SER A 18 7.98 5.84 -2.85
N LYS A 19 7.12 5.51 -3.82
CA LYS A 19 6.20 4.36 -3.76
C LYS A 19 6.26 3.57 -5.06
N PHE A 20 6.54 2.28 -4.95
CA PHE A 20 6.51 1.34 -6.07
C PHE A 20 5.37 0.34 -5.86
N PHE A 21 4.46 0.28 -6.84
CA PHE A 21 3.37 -0.67 -6.85
C PHE A 21 3.84 -1.96 -7.51
N LEU A 22 3.79 -3.05 -6.75
CA LEU A 22 4.36 -4.34 -7.09
C LEU A 22 3.29 -5.42 -7.19
N ASP A 23 3.45 -6.31 -8.15
CA ASP A 23 2.68 -7.55 -8.21
C ASP A 23 3.24 -8.61 -7.23
N ASP A 24 2.59 -9.76 -7.17
CA ASP A 24 2.99 -10.87 -6.30
C ASP A 24 4.44 -11.37 -6.60
N LYS A 25 4.85 -11.36 -7.87
CA LYS A 25 6.17 -11.84 -8.31
C LYS A 25 7.27 -10.86 -7.91
N GLU A 26 7.10 -9.58 -8.24
CA GLU A 26 8.02 -8.50 -7.87
C GLU A 26 8.15 -8.38 -6.34
N ALA A 27 7.03 -8.46 -5.61
CA ALA A 27 7.07 -8.47 -4.15
C ALA A 27 7.83 -9.68 -3.58
N GLY A 28 7.73 -10.84 -4.24
CA GLY A 28 8.52 -12.03 -3.93
C GLY A 28 10.02 -11.80 -4.09
N LEU A 29 10.44 -11.16 -5.19
CA LEU A 29 11.84 -10.78 -5.44
C LEU A 29 12.36 -9.83 -4.36
N VAL A 30 11.59 -8.79 -4.01
CA VAL A 30 11.93 -7.85 -2.92
C VAL A 30 12.11 -8.59 -1.60
N ARG A 31 11.17 -9.47 -1.23
CA ARG A 31 11.27 -10.25 0.01
C ARG A 31 12.49 -11.14 0.05
N ASN A 32 12.81 -11.79 -1.07
CA ASN A 32 13.98 -12.66 -1.17
C ASN A 32 15.28 -11.85 -1.08
N ALA A 33 15.37 -10.71 -1.76
CA ALA A 33 16.52 -9.82 -1.69
C ALA A 33 16.76 -9.29 -0.27
N ILE A 34 15.70 -8.88 0.43
CA ILE A 34 15.78 -8.44 1.84
C ILE A 34 16.27 -9.60 2.73
N LYS A 35 15.77 -10.82 2.53
CA LYS A 35 16.20 -12.01 3.29
C LYS A 35 17.65 -12.40 3.04
N GLN A 36 18.10 -12.33 1.78
CA GLN A 36 19.48 -12.60 1.37
C GLN A 36 20.43 -11.47 1.78
N GLY A 37 19.89 -10.31 2.14
CA GLY A 37 20.65 -9.16 2.56
C GLY A 37 21.36 -8.43 1.42
N LEU A 38 20.81 -8.50 0.20
CA LEU A 38 21.34 -7.78 -0.95
C LEU A 38 21.32 -6.27 -0.70
N ASP A 39 22.40 -5.58 -1.06
CA ASP A 39 22.54 -4.13 -0.89
C ASP A 39 21.71 -3.33 -1.89
N TYR A 40 21.43 -3.91 -3.06
CA TYR A 40 20.68 -3.28 -4.14
C TYR A 40 19.67 -4.25 -4.73
N LEU A 41 18.53 -3.69 -5.15
CA LEU A 41 17.45 -4.42 -5.79
C LEU A 41 16.99 -3.67 -7.03
N GLU A 42 16.88 -4.38 -8.14
CA GLU A 42 16.26 -3.86 -9.34
C GLU A 42 14.74 -4.07 -9.28
N VAL A 43 13.97 -2.99 -9.41
CA VAL A 43 12.51 -2.97 -9.39
C VAL A 43 12.03 -2.18 -10.60
N GLY A 44 11.53 -2.87 -11.62
CA GLY A 44 11.22 -2.25 -12.91
C GLY A 44 12.49 -1.72 -13.56
N GLU A 45 12.55 -0.41 -13.82
CA GLU A 45 13.72 0.28 -14.39
C GLU A 45 14.57 1.00 -13.31
N SER A 46 14.27 0.78 -12.03
CA SER A 46 14.93 1.47 -10.91
C SER A 46 15.83 0.53 -10.11
N LEU A 47 17.01 1.01 -9.74
CA LEU A 47 17.90 0.35 -8.77
C LEU A 47 17.70 0.99 -7.40
N ILE A 48 17.24 0.21 -6.42
CA ILE A 48 16.89 0.69 -5.08
C ILE A 48 17.88 0.12 -4.08
N SER A 49 18.45 0.97 -3.23
CA SER A 49 19.30 0.51 -2.13
C SER A 49 18.48 -0.08 -1.00
N ARG A 50 19.02 -1.12 -0.35
CA ARG A 50 18.42 -1.71 0.85
C ARG A 50 18.19 -0.70 1.96
N TRP A 51 19.09 0.27 2.07
CA TRP A 51 19.06 1.29 3.09
C TRP A 51 17.90 2.28 2.92
N ASP A 52 17.32 2.37 1.72
CA ASP A 52 16.19 3.24 1.41
C ASP A 52 14.84 2.57 1.67
N PHE A 53 14.80 1.25 1.89
CA PHE A 53 13.56 0.57 2.20
C PHE A 53 12.99 1.03 3.55
N SER A 54 11.74 1.51 3.52
CA SER A 54 10.98 1.78 4.74
C SER A 54 10.14 0.55 5.10
N ARG A 55 9.28 0.10 4.17
CA ARG A 55 8.39 -1.05 4.38
C ARG A 55 7.82 -1.59 3.07
N LEU A 56 7.47 -2.87 3.06
CA LEU A 56 6.68 -3.53 2.02
C LEU A 56 5.34 -3.96 2.62
N VAL A 57 4.24 -3.42 2.11
CA VAL A 57 2.87 -3.66 2.63
C VAL A 57 1.93 -4.04 1.51
N SER A 58 0.78 -4.64 1.81
CA SER A 58 -0.27 -4.84 0.79
C SER A 58 -0.82 -3.48 0.34
N SER A 59 -1.27 -3.40 -0.92
CA SER A 59 -1.90 -2.20 -1.46
C SER A 59 -3.17 -1.83 -0.70
N VAL A 60 -3.94 -2.82 -0.25
CA VAL A 60 -5.10 -2.63 0.63
C VAL A 60 -4.68 -1.92 1.91
N ASN A 61 -3.76 -2.48 2.69
CA ASN A 61 -3.35 -1.90 3.97
C ASN A 61 -2.71 -0.50 3.78
N TYR A 62 -2.00 -0.32 2.67
CA TYR A 62 -1.44 0.98 2.30
C TYR A 62 -2.54 2.02 2.06
N GLU A 63 -3.54 1.70 1.25
CA GLU A 63 -4.68 2.59 0.99
C GLU A 63 -5.45 2.90 2.27
N GLU A 64 -5.71 1.91 3.13
CA GLU A 64 -6.39 2.14 4.40
C GLU A 64 -5.61 3.12 5.29
N ALA A 65 -4.29 2.97 5.35
CA ALA A 65 -3.43 3.85 6.14
C ALA A 65 -3.40 5.29 5.57
N GLU A 66 -3.35 5.45 4.24
CA GLU A 66 -3.37 6.76 3.60
C GLU A 66 -4.73 7.44 3.76
N ARG A 67 -5.84 6.71 3.61
CA ARG A 67 -7.19 7.25 3.85
C ARG A 67 -7.36 7.69 5.30
N LYS A 68 -6.89 6.90 6.27
CA LYS A 68 -6.86 7.30 7.68
C LYS A 68 -6.03 8.57 7.91
N ARG A 69 -4.84 8.69 7.29
CA ARG A 69 -4.01 9.91 7.35
C ARG A 69 -4.70 11.14 6.75
N GLN A 70 -5.49 10.94 5.69
CA GLN A 70 -6.30 12.00 5.07
C GLN A 70 -7.55 12.36 5.89
N GLY A 71 -7.72 11.78 7.09
CA GLY A 71 -8.91 11.99 7.88
C GLY A 71 -10.13 11.36 7.23
N GLN A 72 -10.02 10.10 6.79
CA GLN A 72 -11.17 9.28 6.43
C GLN A 72 -11.30 8.10 7.40
N TRP A 73 -12.53 7.66 7.62
CA TRP A 73 -12.86 6.48 8.40
C TRP A 73 -13.66 5.50 7.54
N GLN A 74 -13.55 4.21 7.82
CA GLN A 74 -14.31 3.19 7.12
C GLN A 74 -15.47 2.73 8.00
N CYS A 75 -16.68 2.80 7.47
CA CYS A 75 -17.84 2.30 8.18
C CYS A 75 -17.79 0.77 8.31
N PHE A 76 -18.02 0.28 9.52
CA PHE A 76 -17.99 -1.15 9.82
C PHE A 76 -19.04 -1.94 9.03
N ASP A 77 -20.25 -1.41 8.87
CA ASP A 77 -21.36 -2.13 8.24
C ASP A 77 -21.32 -2.09 6.71
N CYS A 78 -21.20 -0.89 6.13
CA CYS A 78 -21.27 -0.74 4.67
C CYS A 78 -19.89 -0.81 3.98
N LYS A 79 -18.80 -0.88 4.75
CA LYS A 79 -17.40 -0.90 4.29
C LYS A 79 -16.98 0.30 3.42
N ARG A 80 -17.81 1.34 3.34
CA ARG A 80 -17.49 2.58 2.61
C ARG A 80 -16.61 3.49 3.44
N TRP A 81 -15.80 4.28 2.75
CA TRP A 81 -14.95 5.29 3.34
C TRP A 81 -15.68 6.63 3.37
N HIS A 82 -15.57 7.31 4.49
CA HIS A 82 -16.23 8.58 4.75
C HIS A 82 -15.20 9.60 5.29
N PRO A 83 -15.35 10.90 4.99
CA PRO A 83 -14.60 11.95 5.66
C PRO A 83 -14.78 11.91 7.18
N PHE A 84 -13.73 12.24 7.92
CA PHE A 84 -13.76 12.41 9.37
C PHE A 84 -14.78 13.51 9.70
N LYS A 85 -15.76 13.19 10.56
CA LYS A 85 -16.95 13.99 10.93
C LYS A 85 -18.20 13.82 10.06
N GLU A 86 -18.16 13.06 8.98
CA GLU A 86 -19.38 12.64 8.27
C GLU A 86 -19.96 11.37 8.89
N LYS A 87 -21.29 11.29 9.09
CA LYS A 87 -21.97 10.06 9.54
C LYS A 87 -22.17 9.14 8.35
N CYS A 88 -22.00 7.83 8.53
CA CYS A 88 -22.50 6.90 7.53
C CYS A 88 -24.03 6.87 7.59
N GLY A 89 -24.69 7.20 6.48
CA GLY A 89 -26.16 7.09 6.33
C GLY A 89 -26.70 5.66 6.28
N CYS A 90 -25.89 4.67 6.65
CA CYS A 90 -26.26 3.27 6.76
C CYS A 90 -26.83 2.98 8.15
N MET A 91 -27.69 1.96 8.26
CA MET A 91 -28.45 1.65 9.49
C MET A 91 -27.60 1.37 10.75
N GLY A 92 -26.29 1.09 10.62
CA GLY A 92 -25.38 0.90 11.75
C GLY A 92 -24.21 1.90 11.85
N GLY A 93 -24.19 2.91 10.98
CA GLY A 93 -23.05 3.82 10.78
C GLY A 93 -22.79 4.79 11.93
N ARG A 94 -21.91 4.43 12.87
CA ARG A 94 -21.33 5.37 13.86
C ARG A 94 -19.89 5.72 13.47
N TYR A 95 -19.47 6.94 13.84
CA TYR A 95 -18.16 7.54 13.58
C TYR A 95 -16.97 6.67 13.99
#